data_AF-A0A8H9KW07-F1
#
_entry.id   AF-A0A8H9KW07-F1
#
_cell.length_a   1.000
_cell.length_b   1.000
_cell.length_c   1.000
_cell.angle_alpha   90.00
_cell.angle_beta   90.00
_cell.angle_gamma   90.00
#
_symmetry.space_group_name_H-M   'P 1'
#
loop_
_entity.id
_entity.type
_entity.pdbx_description
1 polymer ?
#
loop_
_entity_poly.entity_id
_entity_poly.type
_entity_poly.pdbx_seq_one_letter_code
_entity_poly.pdbx_strand_id
1 'polypeptide(L)'
;MNYKIGDLVRFVDEPIEGHITAFLKNGLVGVTDDTGFEIPVMQDKITLVHGNMRMEEDEEPTTVVQTGKFIEKGIFLALTGEQKDGLVKFFIVNETSFELMVTVSESVGNKRTGIFANIVPAREYNQIYTGNFSAINKWPNLEFQILRTSRRQHNAFPPIEKTLKVKPLDLINSKENSEVLPEKAWLFELDKVEENIGLDKLKQHFISHRPGR
;
A
#
# COMPACT_ATOMS: atom_id res chain seq x y z
N MET A 1 -0.40 9.64 28.68
CA MET A 1 0.86 9.44 27.93
C MET A 1 0.76 8.08 27.28
N ASN A 2 0.94 7.99 25.96
CA ASN A 2 0.81 6.74 25.22
C ASN A 2 2.20 6.14 25.04
N TYR A 3 2.48 5.02 25.72
CA TYR A 3 3.68 4.22 25.49
C TYR A 3 3.59 3.48 24.15
N LYS A 4 4.73 3.24 23.50
CA LYS A 4 4.86 2.46 22.25
C LYS A 4 5.85 1.30 22.45
N ILE A 5 5.70 0.25 21.63
CA ILE A 5 6.71 -0.82 21.55
C ILE A 5 8.02 -0.21 21.04
N GLY A 6 9.12 -0.48 21.73
CA GLY A 6 10.44 0.09 21.46
C GLY A 6 10.84 1.24 22.39
N ASP A 7 9.90 1.85 23.12
CA ASP A 7 10.21 2.94 24.05
C ASP A 7 11.13 2.47 25.18
N LEU A 8 12.18 3.24 25.45
CA LEU A 8 13.03 3.06 26.63
C LEU A 8 12.30 3.58 27.86
N VAL A 9 12.02 2.70 28.81
CA VAL A 9 11.33 3.02 30.04
C VAL A 9 12.14 2.61 31.25
N ARG A 10 11.93 3.36 32.34
CA ARG A 10 12.50 3.09 33.65
C ARG A 10 11.39 2.76 34.62
N PHE A 11 11.63 1.73 35.44
CA PHE A 11 10.74 1.34 36.50
C PHE A 11 10.70 2.42 37.58
N VAL A 12 9.51 2.73 38.11
CA VAL A 12 9.33 3.76 39.14
C VAL A 12 9.91 3.32 40.48
N ASP A 13 9.69 2.04 40.82
CA ASP A 13 10.05 1.49 42.12
C ASP A 13 11.47 0.88 42.14
N GLU A 14 12.05 0.61 40.96
CA GLU A 14 13.30 -0.13 40.81
C GLU A 14 14.27 0.60 39.85
N PRO A 15 15.59 0.53 40.09
CA PRO A 15 16.59 1.14 39.21
C PRO A 15 16.85 0.25 37.97
N ILE A 16 15.79 -0.24 37.34
CA ILE A 16 15.84 -1.06 36.13
C ILE A 16 15.33 -0.23 34.95
N GLU A 17 16.05 -0.33 33.84
CA GLU A 17 15.70 0.27 32.55
C GLU A 17 15.55 -0.85 31.52
N GLY A 18 14.66 -0.65 30.55
CA GLY A 18 14.45 -1.61 29.49
C GLY A 18 13.51 -1.07 28.42
N HIS A 19 13.37 -1.83 27.34
CA HIS A 19 12.51 -1.47 26.23
C HIS A 19 11.15 -2.18 26.33
N ILE A 20 10.08 -1.47 26.01
CA ILE A 20 8.76 -2.10 25.89
C ILE A 20 8.77 -3.04 24.69
N THR A 21 8.54 -4.33 24.92
CA THR A 21 8.52 -5.36 23.88
C THR A 21 7.12 -5.92 23.62
N ALA A 22 6.22 -5.84 24.61
CA ALA A 22 4.86 -6.35 24.48
C ALA A 22 3.83 -5.55 25.30
N PHE A 23 2.61 -5.43 24.77
CA PHE A 23 1.44 -5.00 25.55
C PHE A 23 0.61 -6.21 25.93
N LEU A 24 0.46 -6.43 27.24
CA LEU A 24 -0.27 -7.55 27.81
C LEU A 24 -1.68 -7.07 28.24
N LYS A 25 -2.56 -8.02 28.54
CA LYS A 25 -3.92 -7.69 29.00
C LYS A 25 -3.88 -7.01 30.38
N ASN A 26 -4.90 -6.22 30.66
CA ASN A 26 -5.12 -5.54 31.95
C ASN A 26 -4.08 -4.45 32.30
N GLY A 27 -3.48 -3.79 31.30
CA GLY A 27 -2.54 -2.69 31.54
C GLY A 27 -1.15 -3.15 31.97
N LEU A 28 -0.83 -4.43 31.78
CA LEU A 28 0.52 -4.98 31.88
C LEU A 28 1.31 -4.69 30.60
N VAL A 29 2.61 -4.47 30.75
CA VAL A 29 3.57 -4.25 29.67
C VAL A 29 4.77 -5.16 29.93
N GLY A 30 5.22 -5.87 28.91
CA GLY A 30 6.49 -6.58 28.93
C GLY A 30 7.60 -5.58 28.66
N VAL A 31 8.51 -5.43 29.63
CA VAL A 31 9.72 -4.61 29.48
C VAL A 31 10.92 -5.54 29.49
N THR A 32 11.70 -5.52 28.41
CA THR A 32 12.90 -6.34 28.26
C THR A 32 14.14 -5.51 28.54
N ASP A 33 14.97 -6.00 29.45
CA ASP A 33 16.26 -5.38 29.79
C ASP A 33 17.36 -5.70 28.76
N ASP A 34 18.56 -5.16 28.98
CA ASP A 34 19.74 -5.42 28.12
C ASP A 34 20.21 -6.88 28.13
N THR A 35 19.75 -7.69 29.09
CA THR A 35 20.07 -9.12 29.18
C THR A 35 19.12 -9.99 28.38
N GLY A 36 18.03 -9.41 27.86
CA GLY A 36 16.99 -10.11 27.11
C GLY A 36 15.92 -10.76 27.99
N PHE A 37 15.83 -10.40 29.27
CA PHE A 37 14.81 -10.91 30.18
C PHE A 37 13.57 -10.01 30.16
N GLU A 38 12.39 -10.57 29.89
CA GLU A 38 11.12 -9.84 29.86
C GLU A 38 10.45 -9.82 31.23
N ILE A 39 10.25 -8.62 31.78
CA ILE A 39 9.62 -8.37 33.07
C ILE A 39 8.23 -7.77 32.82
N PRO A 40 7.14 -8.46 33.20
CA PRO A 40 5.80 -7.91 33.11
C PRO A 40 5.57 -6.90 34.25
N VAL A 41 5.31 -5.64 33.89
CA VAL A 41 5.10 -4.53 34.82
C VAL A 41 3.85 -3.74 34.44
N MET A 42 3.19 -3.11 35.42
CA MET A 42 2.03 -2.27 35.14
C MET A 42 2.44 -0.94 34.50
N GLN A 43 1.61 -0.42 33.60
CA GLN A 43 1.86 0.86 32.90
C GLN A 43 2.09 2.05 33.84
N ASP A 44 1.48 2.05 35.01
CA ASP A 44 1.62 3.09 36.04
C ASP A 44 2.93 2.99 36.84
N LYS A 45 3.65 1.88 36.70
CA LYS A 45 4.94 1.59 37.36
C LYS A 45 6.16 1.79 36.47
N ILE A 46 5.97 2.37 35.29
CA ILE A 46 7.04 2.72 34.36
C ILE A 46 6.96 4.19 33.97
N THR A 47 8.10 4.75 33.59
CA THR A 47 8.25 6.13 33.12
C THR A 47 9.18 6.18 31.91
N LEU A 48 8.93 7.11 30.99
CA LEU A 48 9.73 7.25 29.78
C LEU A 48 11.08 7.92 30.08
N VAL A 49 12.18 7.27 29.71
CA VAL A 49 13.52 7.85 29.79
C VAL A 49 13.73 8.74 28.56
N HIS A 50 13.67 10.06 28.74
CA HIS A 50 13.79 11.05 27.66
C HIS A 50 15.22 11.23 27.11
N GLY A 51 16.04 10.19 27.14
CA GLY A 51 17.49 10.26 26.90
C GLY A 51 17.99 9.87 25.51
N ASN A 52 17.23 9.10 24.71
CA ASN A 52 17.68 8.66 23.39
C ASN A 52 16.59 8.83 22.32
N MET A 53 16.87 9.76 21.39
CA MET A 53 16.23 9.98 20.10
C MET A 53 14.69 10.08 20.08
N ARG A 54 14.18 11.29 20.39
CA ARG A 54 13.20 11.87 19.47
C ARG A 54 14.00 12.46 18.32
N MET A 55 14.05 11.77 17.17
CA MET A 55 14.46 12.44 15.94
C MET A 55 13.38 13.46 15.57
N GLU A 56 13.75 14.53 14.88
CA GLU A 56 12.81 15.54 14.36
C GLU A 56 11.78 14.96 13.35
N GLU A 57 11.80 13.65 13.10
CA GLU A 57 10.78 12.88 12.35
C GLU A 57 9.60 12.38 13.21
N ASP A 58 9.60 12.61 14.53
CA ASP A 58 8.51 12.23 15.45
C ASP A 58 7.34 13.24 15.51
N GLU A 59 7.24 14.16 14.54
CA GLU A 59 5.92 14.74 14.27
C GLU A 59 5.03 13.61 13.73
N GLU A 60 4.18 13.03 14.59
CA GLU A 60 3.10 12.17 14.09
C GLU A 60 2.38 12.97 13.01
N PRO A 61 2.28 12.47 11.76
CA PRO A 61 1.50 13.15 10.74
C PRO A 61 0.13 13.34 11.34
N THR A 62 -0.27 14.60 11.48
CA THR A 62 -1.53 15.04 12.11
C THR A 62 -2.60 14.03 11.75
N THR A 63 -3.00 13.19 12.71
CA THR A 63 -3.95 12.11 12.43
C THR A 63 -5.27 12.77 12.08
N VAL A 64 -5.54 12.96 10.79
CA VAL A 64 -6.84 13.38 10.31
C VAL A 64 -7.76 12.21 10.62
N VAL A 65 -8.50 12.33 11.74
CA VAL A 65 -9.49 11.32 12.13
C VAL A 65 -10.57 11.34 11.06
N GLN A 66 -10.44 10.45 10.07
CA GLN A 66 -11.45 10.25 9.05
C GLN A 66 -12.68 9.62 9.72
N THR A 67 -13.63 10.45 10.16
CA THR A 67 -14.90 10.04 10.79
C THR A 67 -15.89 9.39 9.81
N GLY A 68 -15.50 9.27 8.54
CA GLY A 68 -16.30 8.64 7.48
C GLY A 68 -16.30 7.10 7.53
N LYS A 69 -17.26 6.53 6.78
CA LYS A 69 -17.32 5.09 6.45
C LYS A 69 -15.96 4.65 5.93
N PHE A 70 -15.47 3.50 6.42
CA PHE A 70 -14.22 2.92 5.93
C PHE A 70 -14.42 2.37 4.52
N ILE A 71 -13.63 2.86 3.56
CA ILE A 71 -13.71 2.50 2.14
C ILE A 71 -12.59 1.48 1.87
N GLU A 72 -12.95 0.25 1.54
CA GLU A 72 -11.97 -0.83 1.35
C GLU A 72 -11.48 -1.00 -0.09
N LYS A 73 -12.23 -0.47 -1.07
CA LYS A 73 -11.98 -0.64 -2.51
C LYS A 73 -11.85 0.70 -3.23
N GLY A 74 -11.14 0.70 -4.34
CA GLY A 74 -10.94 1.86 -5.20
C GLY A 74 -9.47 2.25 -5.31
N ILE A 75 -8.65 1.30 -5.76
CA ILE A 75 -7.24 1.57 -6.09
C ILE A 75 -7.10 1.51 -7.59
N PHE A 76 -6.75 2.62 -8.22
CA PHE A 76 -6.76 2.73 -9.68
C PHE A 76 -5.42 3.20 -10.22
N LEU A 77 -5.08 2.71 -11.41
CA LEU A 77 -4.20 3.43 -12.32
C LEU A 77 -5.08 4.39 -13.14
N ALA A 78 -4.81 5.68 -13.07
CA ALA A 78 -5.52 6.71 -13.82
C ALA A 78 -4.61 7.33 -14.88
N LEU A 79 -5.11 7.43 -16.12
CA LEU A 79 -4.42 8.12 -17.22
C LEU A 79 -5.15 9.41 -17.57
N THR A 80 -4.44 10.54 -17.52
CA THR A 80 -4.96 11.85 -17.94
C THR A 80 -4.18 12.40 -19.13
N GLY A 81 -4.71 13.45 -19.76
CA GLY A 81 -4.16 14.07 -20.96
C GLY A 81 -5.02 13.85 -22.20
N GLU A 82 -4.80 14.68 -23.21
CA GLU A 82 -5.54 14.64 -24.47
C GLU A 82 -4.67 14.03 -25.57
N GLN A 83 -5.24 13.12 -26.36
CA GLN A 83 -4.50 12.45 -27.44
C GLN A 83 -3.92 13.46 -28.45
N LYS A 84 -4.57 14.62 -28.62
CA LYS A 84 -4.13 15.70 -29.51
C LYS A 84 -2.91 16.46 -28.99
N ASP A 85 -2.79 16.62 -27.68
CA ASP A 85 -1.68 17.35 -27.04
C ASP A 85 -0.43 16.48 -26.88
N GLY A 86 -0.57 15.17 -27.14
CA GLY A 86 0.53 14.23 -27.23
C GLY A 86 1.11 13.79 -25.89
N LEU A 87 0.82 14.44 -24.77
CA LEU A 87 1.27 14.00 -23.44
C LEU A 87 0.20 13.23 -22.68
N VAL A 88 0.61 12.16 -22.01
CA VAL A 88 -0.21 11.39 -21.07
C VAL A 88 0.47 11.36 -19.71
N LYS A 89 -0.32 11.49 -18.64
CA LYS A 89 0.16 11.35 -17.26
C LYS A 89 -0.52 10.16 -16.61
N PHE A 90 0.26 9.39 -15.86
CA PHE A 90 -0.21 8.22 -15.14
C PHE A 90 -0.17 8.54 -13.66
N PHE A 91 -1.25 8.21 -12.97
CA PHE A 91 -1.41 8.40 -11.54
C PHE A 91 -1.77 7.09 -10.88
N ILE A 92 -1.19 6.83 -9.71
CA ILE A 92 -1.80 5.92 -8.75
C ILE A 92 -2.83 6.72 -7.97
N VAL A 93 -4.06 6.21 -7.92
CA VAL A 93 -5.20 6.86 -7.28
C VAL A 93 -5.70 5.97 -6.16
N ASN A 94 -5.75 6.53 -4.96
CA ASN A 94 -6.20 5.84 -3.76
C ASN A 94 -7.51 6.46 -3.26
N GLU A 95 -8.64 5.86 -3.62
CA GLU A 95 -9.95 6.26 -3.10
C GLU A 95 -10.28 5.53 -1.79
N THR A 96 -9.41 4.64 -1.33
CA THR A 96 -9.65 3.87 -0.10
C THR A 96 -9.34 4.68 1.15
N SER A 97 -9.78 4.15 2.30
CA SER A 97 -9.39 4.63 3.63
C SER A 97 -8.05 4.06 4.12
N PHE A 98 -7.35 3.29 3.28
CA PHE A 98 -6.02 2.78 3.58
C PHE A 98 -4.94 3.79 3.18
N GLU A 99 -3.85 3.80 3.91
CA GLU A 99 -2.58 4.26 3.36
C GLU A 99 -1.96 3.11 2.56
N LEU A 100 -1.40 3.42 1.39
CA LEU A 100 -0.85 2.42 0.49
C LEU A 100 0.66 2.56 0.41
N MET A 101 1.40 1.49 0.67
CA MET A 101 2.80 1.39 0.24
C MET A 101 2.81 0.85 -1.18
N VAL A 102 3.24 1.66 -2.14
CA VAL A 102 3.14 1.36 -3.57
C VAL A 102 4.54 1.32 -4.16
N THR A 103 4.85 0.23 -4.86
CA THR A 103 5.97 0.20 -5.80
C THR A 103 5.45 -0.05 -7.21
N VAL A 104 6.06 0.63 -8.18
CA VAL A 104 5.77 0.47 -9.60
C VAL A 104 7.08 0.28 -10.34
N SER A 105 7.14 -0.75 -11.16
CA SER A 105 8.28 -1.04 -12.03
C SER A 105 7.83 -1.18 -13.48
N GLU A 106 8.66 -0.74 -14.41
CA GLU A 106 8.53 -1.17 -15.80
C GLU A 106 9.16 -2.55 -16.02
N SER A 107 8.56 -3.34 -16.89
CA SER A 107 9.02 -4.67 -17.24
C SER A 107 9.37 -4.79 -18.73
N VAL A 108 10.58 -5.30 -18.99
CA VAL A 108 11.04 -5.65 -20.34
C VAL A 108 11.64 -7.06 -20.28
N GLY A 109 10.86 -8.05 -20.73
CA GLY A 109 11.22 -9.47 -20.55
C GLY A 109 11.37 -9.80 -19.06
N ASN A 110 12.55 -10.32 -18.68
CA ASN A 110 12.87 -10.66 -17.29
C ASN A 110 13.51 -9.52 -16.50
N LYS A 111 13.72 -8.35 -17.12
CA LYS A 111 14.31 -7.19 -16.45
C LYS A 111 13.21 -6.30 -15.89
N ARG A 112 13.50 -5.66 -14.75
CA ARG A 112 12.64 -4.69 -14.07
C ARG A 112 13.43 -3.42 -13.78
N THR A 113 12.80 -2.26 -13.99
CA THR A 113 13.31 -0.96 -13.56
C THR A 113 12.25 -0.30 -12.69
N GLY A 114 12.58 0.04 -11.45
CA GLY A 114 11.67 0.78 -10.58
C GLY A 114 11.44 2.20 -11.10
N ILE A 115 10.19 2.64 -11.15
CA ILE A 115 9.81 4.00 -11.59
C ILE A 115 9.11 4.80 -10.49
N PHE A 116 8.53 4.13 -9.50
CA PHE A 116 7.87 4.77 -8.36
C PHE A 116 7.95 3.85 -7.14
N ALA A 117 8.26 4.41 -5.98
CA ALA A 117 8.21 3.71 -4.70
C ALA A 117 7.90 4.74 -3.61
N ASN A 118 6.67 4.75 -3.11
CA ASN A 118 6.27 5.70 -2.08
C ASN A 118 5.02 5.23 -1.31
N ILE A 119 4.74 5.94 -0.22
CA ILE A 119 3.46 5.91 0.48
C ILE A 119 2.49 6.83 -0.28
N VAL A 120 1.29 6.32 -0.55
CA VAL A 120 0.15 7.08 -1.08
C VAL A 120 -0.89 7.17 0.03
N PRO A 121 -1.11 8.35 0.63
CA PRO A 121 -2.07 8.54 1.70
C PRO A 121 -3.49 8.12 1.31
N ALA A 122 -4.32 7.85 2.32
CA ALA A 122 -5.74 7.61 2.14
C ALA A 122 -6.40 8.81 1.45
N ARG A 123 -7.26 8.54 0.46
CA ARG A 123 -7.99 9.57 -0.29
C ARG A 123 -7.11 10.53 -1.09
N GLU A 124 -5.97 10.05 -1.59
CA GLU A 124 -4.99 10.85 -2.33
C GLU A 124 -4.55 10.18 -3.64
N TYR A 125 -3.76 10.89 -4.45
CA TYR A 125 -3.22 10.39 -5.70
C TYR A 125 -1.80 10.92 -5.94
N ASN A 126 -0.96 10.14 -6.61
CA ASN A 126 0.41 10.52 -6.97
C ASN A 126 0.67 10.25 -8.44
N GLN A 127 1.33 11.18 -9.13
CA GLN A 127 1.81 10.94 -10.48
C GLN A 127 2.99 9.95 -10.43
N ILE A 128 2.91 8.87 -11.21
CA ILE A 128 3.93 7.80 -11.22
C ILE A 128 4.73 7.75 -12.51
N TYR A 129 4.19 8.28 -13.61
CA TYR A 129 4.83 8.25 -14.92
C TYR A 129 4.26 9.31 -15.86
N THR A 130 5.05 9.73 -16.84
CA THR A 130 4.62 10.59 -17.94
C THR A 130 5.08 9.97 -19.25
N GLY A 131 4.16 9.84 -20.20
CA GLY A 131 4.42 9.28 -21.52
C GLY A 131 3.94 10.20 -22.63
N ASN A 132 4.07 9.72 -23.88
CA ASN A 132 3.55 10.39 -25.06
C ASN A 132 2.60 9.48 -25.84
N PHE A 133 1.42 9.97 -26.21
CA PHE A 133 0.40 9.21 -26.97
C PHE A 133 0.90 8.72 -28.32
N SER A 134 1.78 9.47 -29.00
CA SER A 134 2.41 9.02 -30.26
C SER A 134 3.27 7.76 -30.09
N ALA A 135 3.73 7.52 -28.85
CA ALA A 135 4.57 6.38 -28.49
C ALA A 135 3.80 5.30 -27.70
N ILE A 136 2.46 5.25 -27.77
CA ILE A 136 1.63 4.30 -27.02
C ILE A 136 2.05 2.84 -27.17
N ASN A 137 2.49 2.43 -28.36
CA ASN A 137 2.96 1.06 -28.62
C ASN A 137 4.27 0.73 -27.90
N LYS A 138 4.99 1.75 -27.40
CA LYS A 138 6.26 1.65 -26.67
C LYS A 138 6.09 1.91 -25.17
N TRP A 139 4.87 2.15 -24.69
CA TRP A 139 4.67 2.35 -23.26
C TRP A 139 5.08 1.12 -22.45
N PRO A 140 5.63 1.33 -21.25
CA PRO A 140 6.10 0.23 -20.42
C PRO A 140 4.94 -0.67 -20.01
N ASN A 141 5.25 -1.95 -19.81
CA ASN A 141 4.38 -2.84 -19.06
C ASN A 141 4.64 -2.57 -17.57
N LEU A 142 3.62 -2.06 -16.88
CA LEU A 142 3.74 -1.62 -15.50
C LEU A 142 3.42 -2.76 -14.55
N GLU A 143 4.26 -2.93 -13.52
CA GLU A 143 4.08 -3.90 -12.47
C GLU A 143 3.94 -3.19 -11.13
N PHE A 144 2.81 -3.42 -10.50
CA PHE A 144 2.42 -2.82 -9.24
C PHE A 144 2.56 -3.87 -8.14
N GLN A 145 3.19 -3.47 -7.04
CA GLN A 145 3.08 -4.17 -5.76
C GLN A 145 2.55 -3.18 -4.73
N ILE A 146 1.42 -3.53 -4.11
CA ILE A 146 0.70 -2.62 -3.20
C ILE A 146 0.36 -3.33 -1.90
N LEU A 147 0.74 -2.71 -0.80
CA LEU A 147 0.37 -3.11 0.56
C LEU A 147 -0.55 -2.05 1.16
N ARG A 148 -1.59 -2.52 1.86
CA ARG A 148 -2.55 -1.67 2.56
C ARG A 148 -2.21 -1.60 4.04
N THR A 149 -2.26 -0.42 4.62
CA THR A 149 -2.13 -0.21 6.06
C THR A 149 -3.16 0.77 6.59
N SER A 150 -3.64 0.55 7.81
CA SER A 150 -4.49 1.50 8.52
C SER A 150 -4.42 1.27 10.02
N ARG A 151 -4.58 2.34 10.81
CA ARG A 151 -4.75 2.26 12.27
C ARG A 151 -6.20 1.94 12.67
N ARG A 152 -7.15 1.99 11.75
CA ARG A 152 -8.56 1.62 11.99
C ARG A 152 -8.74 0.11 11.82
N GLN A 153 -9.71 -0.49 12.51
CA GLN A 153 -10.03 -1.90 12.32
C GLN A 153 -10.57 -2.15 10.90
N HIS A 154 -10.03 -3.16 10.21
CA HIS A 154 -10.43 -3.56 8.86
C HIS A 154 -10.19 -5.05 8.61
N ASN A 155 -10.75 -5.59 7.54
CA ASN A 155 -10.49 -6.96 7.11
C ASN A 155 -9.06 -7.12 6.58
N ALA A 156 -8.48 -8.31 6.68
CA ALA A 156 -7.17 -8.59 6.08
C ALA A 156 -7.30 -8.64 4.55
N PHE A 157 -6.35 -8.01 3.85
CA PHE A 157 -6.23 -8.06 2.40
C PHE A 157 -4.86 -8.62 2.02
N PRO A 158 -4.77 -9.51 1.01
CA PRO A 158 -3.47 -9.90 0.48
C PRO A 158 -2.78 -8.70 -0.18
N PRO A 159 -1.44 -8.73 -0.30
CA PRO A 159 -0.72 -7.84 -1.20
C PRO A 159 -1.32 -7.87 -2.61
N ILE A 160 -1.42 -6.72 -3.25
CA ILE A 160 -1.82 -6.66 -4.66
C ILE A 160 -0.57 -6.75 -5.48
N GLU A 161 -0.52 -7.74 -6.38
CA GLU A 161 0.46 -7.82 -7.44
C GLU A 161 -0.29 -7.74 -8.76
N LYS A 162 -0.05 -6.69 -9.55
CA LYS A 162 -0.77 -6.45 -10.80
C LYS A 162 0.19 -6.05 -11.91
N THR A 163 0.09 -6.72 -13.05
CA THR A 163 0.78 -6.33 -14.28
C THR A 163 -0.22 -5.75 -15.25
N LEU A 164 0.05 -4.54 -15.75
CA LEU A 164 -0.83 -3.82 -16.65
C LEU A 164 -0.05 -3.26 -17.83
N LYS A 165 -0.52 -3.60 -19.03
CA LYS A 165 -0.07 -3.02 -20.30
C LYS A 165 -1.23 -2.28 -20.94
N VAL A 166 -1.16 -0.94 -20.94
CA VAL A 166 -2.17 -0.10 -21.59
C VAL A 166 -2.02 -0.23 -23.10
N LYS A 167 -3.13 -0.52 -23.78
CA LYS A 167 -3.22 -0.62 -25.23
C LYS A 167 -4.06 0.54 -25.78
N PRO A 168 -3.89 0.91 -27.07
CA PRO A 168 -4.72 1.94 -27.70
C PRO A 168 -6.23 1.69 -27.56
N LEU A 169 -6.66 0.43 -27.65
CA LEU A 169 -8.07 0.04 -27.53
C LEU A 169 -8.66 0.38 -26.16
N ASP A 170 -7.85 0.35 -25.10
CA ASP A 170 -8.31 0.64 -23.74
C ASP A 170 -8.66 2.13 -23.56
N LEU A 171 -8.14 2.99 -24.45
CA LEU A 171 -8.31 4.44 -24.40
C LEU A 171 -9.40 4.95 -25.37
N ILE A 172 -10.14 4.04 -26.01
CA ILE A 172 -11.30 4.40 -26.85
C ILE A 172 -12.51 4.73 -25.96
N ASN A 173 -12.59 4.13 -24.78
CA ASN A 173 -13.65 4.38 -23.82
C ASN A 173 -13.59 5.84 -23.33
N SER A 174 -14.75 6.35 -22.91
CA SER A 174 -14.82 7.69 -22.34
C SER A 174 -14.11 7.74 -21.00
N LYS A 175 -13.47 8.88 -20.70
CA LYS A 175 -12.87 9.13 -19.40
C LYS A 175 -13.96 9.24 -18.33
N GLU A 176 -13.62 8.76 -17.14
CA GLU A 176 -14.47 8.76 -15.95
C GLU A 176 -13.95 9.78 -14.92
N ASN A 177 -14.79 10.13 -13.95
CA ASN A 177 -14.35 10.95 -12.82
C ASN A 177 -13.86 10.04 -11.69
N SER A 178 -12.80 10.45 -11.02
CA SER A 178 -12.38 9.88 -9.73
C SER A 178 -12.96 10.73 -8.59
N GLU A 179 -13.10 10.12 -7.42
CA GLU A 179 -13.49 10.84 -6.21
C GLU A 179 -12.37 11.72 -5.61
N VAL A 180 -11.11 11.50 -6.00
CA VAL A 180 -9.94 12.21 -5.45
C VAL A 180 -9.12 12.92 -6.53
N LEU A 181 -9.03 12.38 -7.74
CA LEU A 181 -8.33 13.01 -8.85
C LEU A 181 -9.27 14.04 -9.54
N PRO A 182 -8.90 15.34 -9.61
CA PRO A 182 -9.77 16.37 -10.18
C PRO A 182 -10.00 16.25 -11.70
N GLU A 183 -9.03 15.69 -12.41
CA GLU A 183 -9.08 15.51 -13.85
C GLU A 183 -9.82 14.23 -14.22
N LYS A 184 -10.61 14.28 -15.30
CA LYS A 184 -11.16 13.05 -15.91
C LYS A 184 -10.04 12.17 -16.42
N ALA A 185 -10.16 10.87 -16.18
CA ALA A 185 -9.14 9.90 -16.51
C ALA A 185 -9.72 8.62 -17.10
N TRP A 186 -8.89 7.88 -17.85
CA TRP A 186 -9.14 6.45 -18.05
C TRP A 186 -8.71 5.71 -16.78
N LEU A 187 -9.65 5.03 -16.12
CA LEU A 187 -9.42 4.36 -14.85
C LEU A 187 -9.28 2.85 -15.07
N PHE A 188 -8.21 2.30 -14.50
CA PHE A 188 -7.96 0.86 -14.50
C PHE A 188 -7.90 0.38 -13.04
N GLU A 189 -8.88 -0.42 -12.65
CA GLU A 189 -8.99 -0.94 -11.27
C GLU A 189 -7.89 -1.98 -10.98
N LEU A 190 -7.04 -1.68 -10.00
CA LEU A 190 -5.91 -2.52 -9.60
C LEU A 190 -6.29 -3.52 -8.50
N ASP A 191 -7.28 -3.19 -7.68
CA ASP A 191 -7.79 -4.02 -6.60
C ASP A 191 -8.98 -4.92 -6.98
N LYS A 192 -9.31 -4.96 -8.27
CA LYS A 192 -10.25 -5.92 -8.81
C LYS A 192 -9.71 -7.34 -8.67
N VAL A 193 -10.42 -8.16 -7.90
CA VAL A 193 -10.16 -9.59 -7.82
C VAL A 193 -10.46 -10.19 -9.19
N GLU A 194 -9.44 -10.66 -9.90
CA GLU A 194 -9.66 -11.44 -11.11
C GLU A 194 -10.25 -12.78 -10.70
N GLU A 195 -11.52 -13.00 -11.07
CA GLU A 195 -12.07 -14.34 -11.03
C GLU A 195 -11.21 -15.19 -11.95
N ASN A 196 -10.51 -16.17 -11.39
CA ASN A 196 -9.74 -17.12 -12.18
C ASN A 196 -10.77 -17.92 -13.00
N ILE A 197 -11.02 -17.47 -14.24
CA ILE A 197 -11.98 -18.05 -15.17
C ILE A 197 -11.44 -19.40 -15.67
N GLY A 198 -11.20 -20.34 -14.76
CA GLY A 198 -10.90 -21.75 -15.00
C GLY A 198 -10.04 -22.05 -16.23
N LEU A 199 -9.02 -21.26 -16.55
CA LEU A 199 -8.14 -21.53 -17.70
C LEU A 199 -7.45 -22.89 -17.53
N ASP A 200 -7.23 -23.30 -16.29
CA ASP A 200 -6.72 -24.63 -15.95
C ASP A 200 -7.75 -25.75 -16.21
N LYS A 201 -9.05 -25.49 -16.03
CA LYS A 201 -10.11 -26.44 -16.41
C LYS A 201 -10.24 -26.58 -17.93
N LEU A 202 -10.07 -25.48 -18.68
CA LEU A 202 -10.06 -25.53 -20.15
C LEU A 202 -8.87 -26.35 -20.67
N LYS A 203 -7.65 -26.15 -20.13
CA LYS A 203 -6.47 -26.94 -20.53
C LYS A 203 -6.65 -28.45 -20.32
N GLN A 204 -7.26 -28.86 -19.21
CA GLN A 204 -7.52 -30.29 -18.94
C GLN A 204 -8.55 -30.90 -19.90
N HIS A 205 -9.54 -30.12 -20.36
CA HIS A 205 -10.57 -30.59 -21.28
C HIS A 205 -10.09 -30.75 -22.73
N PHE A 206 -9.09 -29.97 -23.15
CA PHE A 206 -8.50 -30.06 -24.50
C PHE A 206 -7.38 -31.11 -24.62
N ILE A 207 -6.73 -31.49 -23.52
CA ILE A 207 -5.66 -32.52 -23.54
C ILE A 207 -6.24 -33.95 -23.59
N SER A 208 -7.46 -34.17 -23.09
CA SER A 208 -8.11 -35.51 -23.09
C SER A 208 -8.63 -35.97 -24.46
N HIS A 209 -8.66 -35.10 -25.48
CA HIS A 209 -9.22 -35.38 -26.81
C HIS A 209 -8.17 -35.55 -27.92
N ARG A 210 -6.91 -35.84 -27.59
CA ARG A 210 -5.93 -36.24 -28.63
C ARG A 210 -6.14 -37.72 -28.94
N PRO A 211 -6.72 -38.12 -30.09
CA PRO A 211 -6.76 -39.53 -30.45
C PRO A 211 -5.33 -39.96 -30.72
N GLY A 212 -4.86 -40.97 -30.00
CA GLY A 212 -3.57 -41.59 -30.28
C GLY A 212 -3.57 -42.12 -31.71
N ARG A 213 -2.66 -41.61 -32.53
CA ARG A 213 -2.19 -42.27 -33.75
C ARG A 213 -0.72 -41.95 -33.95
#